data_AF-A0A9C9KM68-F1
#
_entry.id   AF-A0A9C9KM68-F1
#
_cell.length_a   1.000
_cell.length_b   1.000
_cell.length_c   1.000
_cell.angle_alpha   90.00
_cell.angle_beta   90.00
_cell.angle_gamma   90.00
#
_symmetry.space_group_name_H-M   'P 1'
#
loop_
_entity.id
_entity.type
_entity.pdbx_description
1 polymer ?
#
loop_
_entity_poly.entity_id
_entity_poly.type
_entity_poly.pdbx_seq_one_letter_code
_entity_poly.pdbx_strand_id
1 'polypeptide(L)'
;MAKSKQNDETPGSDADTGQEPHEAIDDTSSPTTTSEQAVESTEVRGAAAPPAAAPPETAQAGDRKVGSASKNIALFALFFSLMAVAAAVILWYRVDVESRLQVGEVRTGLSAMQGRVDDFRSSQRDLLATQKTLQQEVQAIPGKLDDLQRQLSKTDQRLAGNLDTLKNSLQRLYSELNRSVDTWAKEEVEQLLVVANQRLQLAGDSHMALAAIQLADQRLQKIGDPAFTEVRTLLASEVTALKNLPIIDRTGMALKIASLANSVPKWPLKSMPKARKPVVDSSADTNLANWRNQLQSIWQDLKTLVRIQNLEQPKKALLAPDQRYFLVQNLQITLRAAGLALLQSDQKLFRLQLGTAAQWLQDYFAKSPGRKAALAALAGLQKAEIRPAMPDISASLLALRRLRKTQNRQ
;
A
#
# COMPACT_ATOMS: atom_id res chain seq x y z
N MET A 1 -3.29 22.99 65.43
CA MET A 1 -3.55 21.60 65.88
C MET A 1 -3.11 20.66 64.77
N ALA A 2 -2.19 19.75 65.13
CA ALA A 2 -1.59 18.58 64.44
C ALA A 2 -1.85 18.40 62.92
N LYS A 3 -0.88 18.30 61.99
CA LYS A 3 0.54 17.84 61.95
C LYS A 3 0.72 16.31 62.10
N SER A 4 0.97 15.63 60.97
CA SER A 4 1.90 14.48 60.73
C SER A 4 1.55 13.90 59.35
N LYS A 5 2.38 13.89 58.30
CA LYS A 5 3.83 13.73 58.08
C LYS A 5 4.30 12.26 58.14
N GLN A 6 5.09 11.90 57.12
CA GLN A 6 6.08 10.81 57.02
C GLN A 6 5.52 9.40 56.79
N ASN A 7 6.16 8.50 56.04
CA ASN A 7 7.31 8.48 55.12
C ASN A 7 7.31 7.02 54.56
N ASP A 8 7.64 6.78 53.29
CA ASP A 8 8.98 6.36 52.84
C ASP A 8 9.33 4.91 53.23
N GLU A 9 9.36 4.02 52.24
CA GLU A 9 10.26 2.85 52.22
C GLU A 9 10.39 2.33 50.78
N THR A 10 11.50 2.70 50.14
CA THR A 10 12.26 1.81 49.25
C THR A 10 13.59 1.59 49.97
N PRO A 11 14.22 0.40 49.90
CA PRO A 11 15.40 0.31 49.02
C PRO A 11 15.74 -1.12 48.50
N GLY A 12 16.60 -1.17 47.47
CA GLY A 12 17.52 -2.29 47.19
C GLY A 12 17.08 -3.22 46.05
N SER A 13 17.63 -3.12 44.82
CA SER A 13 18.98 -3.55 44.36
C SER A 13 19.08 -5.10 44.38
N ASP A 14 19.32 -5.82 43.27
CA ASP A 14 20.53 -5.75 42.43
C ASP A 14 20.37 -6.37 41.02
N ALA A 15 21.24 -5.88 40.11
CA ALA A 15 21.87 -6.52 38.94
C ALA A 15 20.98 -6.88 37.73
N ASP A 16 21.31 -6.60 36.48
CA ASP A 16 22.61 -6.39 35.84
C ASP A 16 22.41 -5.55 34.56
N THR A 17 23.21 -4.51 34.38
CA THR A 17 23.26 -3.66 33.17
C THR A 17 24.63 -3.86 32.56
N GLY A 18 24.68 -4.62 31.47
CA GLY A 18 25.80 -4.61 30.53
C GLY A 18 25.60 -3.50 29.51
N GLN A 19 26.24 -2.36 29.76
CA GLN A 19 26.38 -1.25 28.83
C GLN A 19 27.88 -1.05 28.62
N GLU A 20 28.35 -1.15 27.38
CA GLU A 20 29.66 -0.67 26.94
C GLU A 20 29.58 -0.26 25.45
N PRO A 21 30.41 0.70 25.00
CA PRO A 21 29.92 2.06 24.80
C PRO A 21 30.26 2.68 23.44
N HIS A 22 29.69 3.86 23.20
CA HIS A 22 30.14 4.81 22.19
C HIS A 22 31.38 5.57 22.66
N GLU A 23 32.20 5.97 21.67
CA GLU A 23 32.93 7.25 21.55
C GLU A 23 34.47 7.13 21.46
N ALA A 24 34.96 7.31 20.22
CA ALA A 24 36.26 7.90 19.94
C ALA A 24 36.17 8.58 18.57
N ILE A 25 36.29 9.90 18.57
CA ILE A 25 36.54 10.75 17.41
C ILE A 25 38.06 10.94 17.36
N ASP A 26 38.72 10.58 16.26
CA ASP A 26 39.74 11.45 15.67
C ASP A 26 40.06 11.08 14.22
N ASP A 27 39.99 12.12 13.39
CA ASP A 27 40.82 12.45 12.23
C ASP A 27 41.33 11.38 11.25
N THR A 28 40.80 11.53 10.03
CA THR A 28 41.54 11.62 8.75
C THR A 28 42.77 10.74 8.55
N SER A 29 42.69 9.80 7.60
CA SER A 29 43.81 9.43 6.72
C SER A 29 43.28 8.78 5.44
N SER A 30 43.52 9.45 4.30
CA SER A 30 43.12 9.12 2.94
C SER A 30 44.12 8.11 2.27
N PRO A 31 44.17 7.96 0.92
CA PRO A 31 43.78 6.75 0.19
C PRO A 31 44.95 5.99 -0.49
N THR A 32 44.64 4.86 -1.12
CA THR A 32 45.59 3.99 -1.84
C THR A 32 45.75 4.37 -3.33
N THR A 33 47.01 4.62 -3.72
CA THR A 33 47.71 4.32 -5.00
C THR A 33 47.23 4.91 -6.34
N THR A 34 48.10 5.72 -6.96
CA THR A 34 48.39 5.74 -8.42
C THR A 34 49.80 6.32 -8.65
N SER A 35 50.57 5.62 -9.51
CA SER A 35 51.74 6.00 -10.35
C SER A 35 52.76 7.04 -9.83
N GLU A 36 54.04 6.68 -9.67
CA GLU A 36 55.07 6.45 -10.71
C GLU A 36 55.75 7.74 -11.19
N GLN A 37 57.06 7.76 -10.92
CA GLN A 37 58.15 8.46 -11.61
C GLN A 37 58.26 10.00 -11.61
N ALA A 38 59.23 10.43 -10.80
CA ALA A 38 60.53 10.97 -11.24
C ALA A 38 60.65 12.46 -11.62
N VAL A 39 61.82 12.97 -11.20
CA VAL A 39 62.59 14.15 -11.62
C VAL A 39 62.04 15.48 -11.08
N GLU A 40 62.52 15.93 -9.92
CA GLU A 40 63.78 16.68 -9.74
C GLU A 40 63.74 18.05 -10.43
N SER A 41 63.67 19.11 -9.61
CA SER A 41 63.95 20.47 -10.01
C SER A 41 64.80 21.15 -8.93
N THR A 42 66.04 21.37 -9.32
CA THR A 42 66.73 22.67 -9.21
C THR A 42 67.21 23.11 -7.82
N GLU A 43 68.43 22.67 -7.54
CA GLU A 43 69.58 23.46 -7.05
C GLU A 43 69.43 25.00 -7.05
N VAL A 44 69.64 25.62 -5.88
CA VAL A 44 70.05 27.02 -5.77
C VAL A 44 71.15 27.18 -4.71
N ARG A 45 72.24 27.83 -5.15
CA ARG A 45 73.21 28.70 -4.43
C ARG A 45 74.47 28.10 -3.79
N GLY A 46 75.60 28.62 -4.27
CA GLY A 46 76.87 28.76 -3.54
C GLY A 46 78.06 28.86 -4.51
N ALA A 47 78.38 30.05 -5.04
CA ALA A 47 79.42 30.95 -4.51
C ALA A 47 80.84 30.33 -4.44
N ALA A 48 81.75 30.78 -5.31
CA ALA A 48 83.08 31.31 -4.95
C ALA A 48 83.98 31.48 -6.20
N ALA A 49 84.69 32.62 -6.23
CA ALA A 49 85.62 33.08 -7.26
C ALA A 49 87.01 32.42 -7.19
N PRO A 50 87.84 32.53 -8.23
CA PRO A 50 89.30 32.50 -8.11
C PRO A 50 89.94 33.89 -8.33
N PRO A 51 91.04 34.25 -7.65
CA PRO A 51 91.83 35.43 -7.98
C PRO A 51 93.28 35.14 -8.41
N ALA A 52 93.89 36.20 -8.96
CA ALA A 52 95.32 36.56 -9.00
C ALA A 52 96.23 35.76 -9.97
N ALA A 53 96.82 36.41 -11.00
CA ALA A 53 97.99 37.33 -10.99
C ALA A 53 99.28 36.60 -10.54
N ALA A 54 100.45 36.67 -11.20
CA ALA A 54 101.16 37.83 -11.75
C ALA A 54 102.41 37.37 -12.60
N PRO A 55 103.20 38.31 -13.21
CA PRO A 55 104.21 38.17 -14.30
C PRO A 55 105.68 38.12 -13.76
N PRO A 56 106.79 38.71 -14.32
CA PRO A 56 107.17 39.32 -15.63
C PRO A 56 108.64 38.97 -16.10
N GLU A 57 109.28 39.89 -16.85
CA GLU A 57 110.75 40.15 -17.07
C GLU A 57 111.37 39.68 -18.42
N THR A 58 112.31 40.38 -19.12
CA THR A 58 112.74 41.80 -19.35
C THR A 58 113.93 41.79 -20.34
N ALA A 59 114.36 42.99 -20.77
CA ALA A 59 115.68 43.41 -21.31
C ALA A 59 115.86 43.38 -22.85
N GLN A 60 115.99 44.53 -23.55
CA GLN A 60 117.13 45.50 -23.66
C GLN A 60 118.38 44.90 -24.35
N ALA A 61 119.19 45.57 -25.19
CA ALA A 61 119.37 46.97 -25.60
C ALA A 61 120.26 47.08 -26.87
N GLY A 62 120.18 48.26 -27.54
CA GLY A 62 121.19 49.05 -28.31
C GLY A 62 122.13 48.42 -29.35
N ASP A 63 122.92 49.17 -30.14
CA ASP A 63 122.89 50.55 -30.65
C ASP A 63 124.05 50.63 -31.71
N ARG A 64 123.95 51.55 -32.68
CA ARG A 64 125.01 52.23 -33.49
C ARG A 64 125.71 51.62 -34.74
N LYS A 65 125.46 52.36 -35.82
CA LYS A 65 126.37 53.11 -36.75
C LYS A 65 127.21 52.41 -37.83
N VAL A 66 127.21 53.12 -38.96
CA VAL A 66 127.76 52.83 -40.30
C VAL A 66 128.81 53.88 -40.67
N GLY A 67 129.80 53.46 -41.45
CA GLY A 67 130.67 54.27 -42.32
C GLY A 67 131.81 53.38 -42.84
N SER A 68 132.35 53.47 -44.05
CA SER A 68 132.11 54.29 -45.25
C SER A 68 133.07 53.76 -46.34
N ALA A 69 132.62 53.71 -47.60
CA ALA A 69 133.40 53.83 -48.86
C ALA A 69 134.52 52.79 -49.13
N SER A 70 134.92 52.39 -50.34
CA SER A 70 134.76 52.93 -51.70
C SER A 70 135.11 51.85 -52.73
N LYS A 71 134.41 51.92 -53.88
CA LYS A 71 134.84 51.56 -55.25
C LYS A 71 135.76 50.33 -55.41
N ASN A 72 135.17 49.14 -55.25
CA ASN A 72 135.42 47.91 -56.05
C ASN A 72 134.12 47.05 -56.15
N ILE A 73 132.94 47.65 -55.93
CA ILE A 73 131.71 46.94 -55.53
C ILE A 73 130.82 46.52 -56.72
N ALA A 74 131.08 46.99 -57.93
CA ALA A 74 130.15 46.77 -59.05
C ALA A 74 129.95 45.28 -59.40
N LEU A 75 130.96 44.43 -59.20
CA LEU A 75 130.87 42.99 -59.50
C LEU A 75 130.32 42.15 -58.33
N PHE A 76 130.52 42.59 -57.07
CA PHE A 76 129.93 41.94 -55.89
C PHE A 76 128.45 42.32 -55.67
N ALA A 77 128.00 43.50 -56.14
CA ALA A 77 126.62 43.96 -56.02
C ALA A 77 125.62 43.05 -56.76
N LEU A 78 126.02 42.46 -57.90
CA LEU A 78 125.13 41.61 -58.69
C LEU A 78 124.90 40.24 -58.02
N PHE A 79 125.91 39.68 -57.36
CA PHE A 79 125.78 38.42 -56.63
C PHE A 79 124.93 38.57 -55.36
N PHE A 80 125.07 39.68 -54.62
CA PHE A 80 124.24 39.96 -53.43
C PHE A 80 122.78 40.23 -53.78
N SER A 81 122.49 40.85 -54.93
CA SER A 81 121.13 41.07 -55.41
C SER A 81 120.39 39.75 -55.69
N LEU A 82 121.07 38.78 -56.30
CA LEU A 82 120.47 37.48 -56.61
C LEU A 82 120.19 36.66 -55.33
N MET A 83 121.07 36.75 -54.33
CA MET A 83 120.88 36.12 -53.02
C MET A 83 119.71 36.76 -52.24
N ALA A 84 119.52 38.08 -52.35
CA ALA A 84 118.41 38.78 -51.70
C ALA A 84 117.04 38.37 -52.27
N VAL A 85 116.93 38.16 -53.59
CA VAL A 85 115.68 37.70 -54.21
C VAL A 85 115.35 36.26 -53.79
N ALA A 86 116.34 35.37 -53.74
CA ALA A 86 116.13 34.00 -53.25
C ALA A 86 115.67 33.97 -51.77
N ALA A 87 116.27 34.81 -50.93
CA ALA A 87 115.86 34.96 -49.53
C ALA A 87 114.42 35.50 -49.40
N ALA A 88 114.02 36.44 -50.24
CA ALA A 88 112.66 36.99 -50.24
C ALA A 88 111.60 35.94 -50.63
N VAL A 89 111.89 35.09 -51.63
CA VAL A 89 110.98 33.99 -52.03
C VAL A 89 110.85 32.94 -50.92
N ILE A 90 111.96 32.61 -50.25
CA ILE A 90 111.95 31.65 -49.13
C ILE A 90 111.18 32.22 -47.93
N LEU A 91 111.35 33.50 -47.62
CA LEU A 91 110.60 34.17 -46.55
C LEU A 91 109.10 34.27 -46.88
N TRP A 92 108.73 34.52 -48.14
CA TRP A 92 107.33 34.53 -48.57
C TRP A 92 106.69 33.14 -48.45
N TYR A 93 107.40 32.08 -48.88
CA TYR A 93 106.91 30.70 -48.76
C TYR A 93 106.76 30.25 -47.30
N ARG A 94 107.64 30.71 -46.40
CA ARG A 94 107.55 30.46 -44.96
C ARG A 94 106.31 31.10 -44.33
N VAL A 95 105.97 32.33 -44.71
CA VAL A 95 104.83 33.07 -44.14
C VAL A 95 103.47 32.55 -44.64
N ASP A 96 103.37 32.13 -45.90
CA ASP A 96 102.08 31.66 -46.46
C ASP A 96 101.62 30.33 -45.84
N VAL A 97 102.56 29.42 -45.53
CA VAL A 97 102.26 28.08 -44.99
C VAL A 97 101.83 28.11 -43.52
N GLU A 98 102.42 28.97 -42.69
CA GLU A 98 102.10 29.07 -41.25
C GLU A 98 100.68 29.62 -40.99
N SER A 99 100.16 30.45 -41.89
CA SER A 99 98.86 31.12 -41.74
C SER A 99 97.63 30.21 -41.92
N ARG A 100 97.80 28.99 -42.46
CA ARG A 100 96.68 28.09 -42.75
C ARG A 100 96.31 27.14 -41.61
N LEU A 101 97.17 26.96 -40.60
CA LEU A 101 96.92 26.02 -39.50
C LEU A 101 96.13 26.64 -38.33
N GLN A 102 96.18 27.96 -38.14
CA GLN A 102 95.44 28.65 -37.06
C GLN A 102 93.95 28.91 -37.38
N VAL A 103 93.50 28.65 -38.62
CA VAL A 103 92.12 28.92 -39.05
C VAL A 103 91.19 27.71 -38.85
N GLY A 104 91.74 26.52 -38.55
CA GLY A 104 90.96 25.29 -38.33
C GLY A 104 90.28 25.20 -36.96
N GLU A 105 90.95 25.68 -35.91
CA GLU A 105 90.46 25.57 -34.53
C GLU A 105 89.31 26.54 -34.25
N VAL A 106 89.39 27.75 -34.81
CA VAL A 106 88.32 28.76 -34.72
C VAL A 106 87.06 28.33 -35.48
N ARG A 107 87.19 27.63 -36.61
CA ARG A 107 86.03 27.10 -37.37
C ARG A 107 85.30 25.98 -36.66
N THR A 108 86.03 25.12 -35.94
CA THR A 108 85.45 23.96 -35.23
C THR A 108 84.74 24.40 -33.95
N GLY A 109 85.26 25.43 -33.27
CA GLY A 109 84.56 26.09 -32.16
C GLY A 109 83.28 26.81 -32.61
N LEU A 110 83.30 27.44 -33.79
CA LEU A 110 82.13 28.15 -34.34
C LEU A 110 80.98 27.21 -34.70
N SER A 111 81.24 26.04 -35.31
CA SER A 111 80.19 25.08 -35.66
C SER A 111 79.59 24.38 -34.43
N ALA A 112 80.40 24.08 -33.41
CA ALA A 112 79.91 23.56 -32.13
C ALA A 112 79.05 24.61 -31.37
N MET A 113 79.44 25.88 -31.45
CA MET A 113 78.65 26.98 -30.90
C MET A 113 77.35 27.20 -31.69
N GLN A 114 77.36 27.03 -33.02
CA GLN A 114 76.17 27.08 -33.87
C GLN A 114 75.15 25.99 -33.48
N GLY A 115 75.62 24.75 -33.27
CA GLY A 115 74.75 23.65 -32.84
C GLY A 115 74.09 23.89 -31.49
N ARG A 116 74.83 24.41 -30.50
CA ARG A 116 74.26 24.79 -29.18
C ARG A 116 73.22 25.91 -29.28
N VAL A 117 73.38 26.83 -30.23
CA VAL A 117 72.40 27.90 -30.48
C VAL A 117 71.14 27.34 -31.11
N ASP A 118 71.24 26.36 -32.01
CA ASP A 118 70.09 25.73 -32.64
C ASP A 118 69.31 24.81 -31.67
N ASP A 119 70.01 24.08 -30.78
CA ASP A 119 69.39 23.31 -29.69
C ASP A 119 68.70 24.20 -28.65
N PHE A 120 69.26 25.37 -28.37
CA PHE A 120 68.61 26.37 -27.51
C PHE A 120 67.37 26.96 -28.20
N ARG A 121 67.43 27.22 -29.51
CA ARG A 121 66.28 27.71 -30.29
C ARG A 121 65.16 26.69 -30.41
N SER A 122 65.47 25.40 -30.57
CA SER A 122 64.46 24.33 -30.59
C SER A 122 63.80 24.18 -29.21
N SER A 123 64.59 24.14 -28.15
CA SER A 123 64.09 24.11 -26.77
C SER A 123 63.17 25.30 -26.47
N GLN A 124 63.52 26.49 -26.97
CA GLN A 124 62.68 27.68 -26.82
C GLN A 124 61.36 27.58 -27.60
N ARG A 125 61.37 26.99 -28.80
CA ARG A 125 60.13 26.73 -29.56
C ARG A 125 59.24 25.72 -28.86
N ASP A 126 59.81 24.67 -28.29
CA ASP A 126 59.05 23.66 -27.57
C ASP A 126 58.43 24.23 -26.30
N LEU A 127 59.17 25.04 -25.53
CA LEU A 127 58.65 25.79 -24.39
C LEU A 127 57.48 26.73 -24.78
N LEU A 128 57.61 27.44 -25.90
CA LEU A 128 56.53 28.31 -26.41
C LEU A 128 55.33 27.49 -26.92
N ALA A 129 55.55 26.32 -27.50
CA ALA A 129 54.49 25.41 -27.91
C ALA A 129 53.75 24.85 -26.69
N THR A 130 54.46 24.36 -25.67
CA THR A 130 53.88 23.89 -24.42
C THR A 130 53.14 24.99 -23.68
N GLN A 131 53.67 26.22 -23.66
CA GLN A 131 52.97 27.38 -23.08
C GLN A 131 51.66 27.67 -23.82
N LYS A 132 51.64 27.60 -25.16
CA LYS A 132 50.40 27.75 -25.94
C LYS A 132 49.40 26.65 -25.65
N THR A 133 49.83 25.40 -25.54
CA THR A 133 48.95 24.26 -25.23
C THR A 133 48.36 24.40 -23.83
N LEU A 134 49.18 24.77 -22.83
CA LEU A 134 48.71 25.06 -21.48
C LEU A 134 47.75 26.26 -21.45
N GLN A 135 48.02 27.32 -22.22
CA GLN A 135 47.09 28.44 -22.35
C GLN A 135 45.76 28.03 -22.99
N GLN A 136 45.77 27.16 -24.00
CA GLN A 136 44.55 26.64 -24.61
C GLN A 136 43.76 25.75 -23.65
N GLU A 137 44.45 24.91 -22.87
CA GLU A 137 43.80 24.05 -21.89
C GLU A 137 43.18 24.87 -20.75
N VAL A 138 43.90 25.88 -20.24
CA VAL A 138 43.36 26.82 -19.24
C VAL A 138 42.16 27.62 -19.79
N GLN A 139 42.17 27.99 -21.07
CA GLN A 139 41.03 28.66 -21.71
C GLN A 139 39.85 27.71 -22.01
N ALA A 140 40.07 26.40 -22.07
CA ALA A 140 39.02 25.40 -22.26
C ALA A 140 38.30 25.01 -20.95
N ILE A 141 38.95 25.16 -19.79
CA ILE A 141 38.36 24.92 -18.46
C ILE A 141 37.05 25.70 -18.23
N PRO A 142 36.95 27.03 -18.47
CA PRO A 142 35.71 27.77 -18.24
C PRO A 142 34.56 27.29 -19.12
N GLY A 143 34.83 26.89 -20.38
CA GLY A 143 33.80 26.33 -21.27
C GLY A 143 33.25 24.99 -20.78
N LYS A 144 34.11 24.12 -20.22
CA LYS A 144 33.68 22.86 -19.58
C LYS A 144 32.88 23.13 -18.29
N LEU A 145 33.25 24.15 -17.52
CA LEU A 145 32.54 24.56 -16.30
C LEU A 145 31.13 25.08 -16.63
N ASP A 146 31.00 25.92 -17.67
CA ASP A 146 29.72 26.41 -18.16
C ASP A 146 28.81 25.29 -18.69
N ASP A 147 29.36 24.31 -19.42
CA ASP A 147 28.57 23.16 -19.88
C ASP A 147 28.09 22.31 -18.70
N LEU A 148 28.97 22.06 -17.72
CA LEU A 148 28.60 21.33 -16.51
C LEU A 148 27.51 22.08 -15.72
N GLN A 149 27.59 23.41 -15.60
CA GLN A 149 26.58 24.23 -14.95
C GLN A 149 25.24 24.24 -15.72
N ARG A 150 25.28 24.22 -17.05
CA ARG A 150 24.09 24.05 -17.90
C ARG A 150 23.48 22.65 -17.75
N GLN A 151 24.28 21.61 -17.61
CA GLN A 151 23.79 20.26 -17.36
C GLN A 151 23.14 20.18 -15.99
N LEU A 152 23.80 20.71 -14.94
CA LEU A 152 23.25 20.75 -13.58
C LEU A 152 21.91 21.50 -13.56
N SER A 153 21.83 22.69 -14.15
CA SER A 153 20.58 23.47 -14.19
C SER A 153 19.47 22.76 -14.98
N LYS A 154 19.78 22.06 -16.07
CA LYS A 154 18.80 21.22 -16.78
C LYS A 154 18.31 20.05 -15.94
N THR A 155 19.21 19.36 -15.23
CA THR A 155 18.80 18.30 -14.31
C THR A 155 17.95 18.86 -13.18
N ASP A 156 18.33 20.00 -12.61
CA ASP A 156 17.60 20.64 -11.51
C ASP A 156 16.19 21.05 -11.96
N GLN A 157 16.06 21.64 -13.15
CA GLN A 157 14.77 21.95 -13.77
C GLN A 157 13.92 20.70 -14.04
N ARG A 158 14.53 19.60 -14.51
CA ARG A 158 13.82 18.32 -14.72
C ARG A 158 13.35 17.72 -13.39
N LEU A 159 14.19 17.76 -12.35
CA LEU A 159 13.83 17.28 -11.01
C LEU A 159 12.68 18.12 -10.44
N ALA A 160 12.75 19.45 -10.54
CA ALA A 160 11.69 20.35 -10.10
C ALA A 160 10.36 20.08 -10.85
N GLY A 161 10.41 19.95 -12.19
CA GLY A 161 9.23 19.65 -13.00
C GLY A 161 8.61 18.29 -12.69
N ASN A 162 9.43 17.27 -12.40
CA ASN A 162 8.96 15.95 -11.99
C ASN A 162 8.30 16.00 -10.59
N LEU A 163 8.88 16.75 -9.65
CA LEU A 163 8.30 16.94 -8.31
C LEU A 163 6.94 17.62 -8.36
N ASP A 164 6.80 18.68 -9.18
CA ASP A 164 5.54 19.39 -9.34
C ASP A 164 4.49 18.51 -10.03
N THR A 165 4.89 17.73 -11.04
CA THR A 165 3.99 16.78 -11.69
C THR A 165 3.51 15.70 -10.72
N LEU A 166 4.40 15.18 -9.88
CA LEU A 166 4.07 14.18 -8.86
C LEU A 166 3.15 14.76 -7.77
N LYS A 167 3.42 15.97 -7.27
CA LYS A 167 2.55 16.64 -6.30
C LYS A 167 1.15 16.84 -6.89
N ASN A 168 1.07 17.32 -8.13
CA ASN A 168 -0.20 17.54 -8.82
C ASN A 168 -0.95 16.23 -9.08
N SER A 169 -0.27 15.15 -9.45
CA SER A 169 -0.91 13.84 -9.66
C SER A 169 -1.40 13.25 -8.35
N LEU A 170 -0.63 13.34 -7.26
CA LEU A 170 -1.07 12.92 -5.93
C LEU A 170 -2.28 13.73 -5.46
N GLN A 171 -2.26 15.05 -5.63
CA GLN A 171 -3.40 15.89 -5.25
C GLN A 171 -4.67 15.54 -6.04
N ARG A 172 -4.56 15.27 -7.34
CA ARG A 172 -5.69 14.78 -8.16
C ARG A 172 -6.19 13.44 -7.65
N LEU A 173 -5.31 12.47 -7.44
CA LEU A 173 -5.67 11.14 -6.91
C LEU A 173 -6.36 11.24 -5.55
N TYR A 174 -5.84 12.06 -4.62
CA TYR A 174 -6.49 12.31 -3.34
C TYR A 174 -7.88 12.93 -3.52
N SER A 175 -8.03 13.91 -4.41
CA SER A 175 -9.32 14.55 -4.67
C SER A 175 -10.34 13.61 -5.34
N GLU A 176 -9.90 12.77 -6.27
CA GLU A 176 -10.72 11.78 -6.97
C GLU A 176 -11.12 10.64 -6.02
N LEU A 177 -10.19 10.18 -5.17
CA LEU A 177 -10.47 9.15 -4.18
C LEU A 177 -11.45 9.66 -3.11
N ASN A 178 -11.24 10.88 -2.59
CA ASN A 178 -12.19 11.44 -1.63
C ASN A 178 -13.57 11.64 -2.26
N ARG A 179 -13.63 12.21 -3.47
CA ARG A 179 -14.89 12.39 -4.20
C ARG A 179 -15.60 11.07 -4.51
N SER A 180 -14.86 10.03 -4.85
CA SER A 180 -15.44 8.69 -5.12
C SER A 180 -15.92 8.01 -3.83
N VAL A 181 -15.19 8.13 -2.72
CA VAL A 181 -15.62 7.66 -1.39
C VAL A 181 -16.90 8.39 -0.95
N ASP A 182 -16.96 9.71 -1.13
CA ASP A 182 -18.16 10.50 -0.79
C ASP A 182 -19.35 10.11 -1.66
N THR A 183 -19.13 9.89 -2.96
CA THR A 183 -20.20 9.48 -3.89
C THR A 183 -20.73 8.10 -3.55
N TRP A 184 -19.85 7.14 -3.25
CA TRP A 184 -20.24 5.81 -2.81
C TRP A 184 -20.97 5.85 -1.46
N ALA A 185 -20.47 6.65 -0.51
CA ALA A 185 -21.10 6.79 0.81
C ALA A 185 -22.51 7.37 0.71
N LYS A 186 -22.77 8.30 -0.23
CA LYS A 186 -24.12 8.83 -0.50
C LYS A 186 -25.08 7.76 -1.00
N GLU A 187 -24.63 6.90 -1.92
CA GLU A 187 -25.45 5.80 -2.44
C GLU A 187 -25.75 4.76 -1.35
N GLU A 188 -24.75 4.43 -0.52
CA GLU A 188 -24.91 3.53 0.62
C GLU A 188 -25.95 4.07 1.61
N VAL A 189 -25.94 5.38 1.90
CA VAL A 189 -26.96 6.02 2.73
C VAL A 189 -28.35 5.87 2.12
N GLU A 190 -28.54 6.13 0.82
CA GLU A 190 -29.83 5.94 0.17
C GLU A 190 -30.30 4.49 0.29
N GLN A 191 -29.41 3.53 0.03
CA GLN A 191 -29.72 2.11 0.12
C GLN A 191 -30.11 1.70 1.54
N LEU A 192 -29.40 2.17 2.57
CA LEU A 192 -29.74 1.92 3.97
C LEU A 192 -31.12 2.48 4.33
N LEU A 193 -31.46 3.68 3.87
CA LEU A 193 -32.78 4.29 4.10
C LEU A 193 -33.90 3.55 3.38
N VAL A 194 -33.63 3.04 2.16
CA VAL A 194 -34.57 2.17 1.44
C VAL A 194 -34.80 0.87 2.20
N VAL A 195 -33.73 0.21 2.66
CA VAL A 195 -33.81 -1.01 3.46
C VAL A 195 -34.58 -0.77 4.75
N ALA A 196 -34.32 0.34 5.45
CA ALA A 196 -35.04 0.71 6.67
C ALA A 196 -36.55 0.85 6.41
N ASN A 197 -36.92 1.63 5.38
CA ASN A 197 -38.32 1.82 4.98
C ASN A 197 -38.99 0.50 4.61
N GLN A 198 -38.32 -0.34 3.81
CA GLN A 198 -38.86 -1.63 3.39
C GLN A 198 -39.04 -2.58 4.59
N ARG A 199 -38.07 -2.66 5.49
CA ARG A 199 -38.14 -3.49 6.71
C ARG A 199 -39.25 -3.02 7.64
N LEU A 200 -39.44 -1.71 7.79
CA LEU A 200 -40.52 -1.18 8.60
C LEU A 200 -41.90 -1.46 7.97
N GLN A 201 -42.09 -1.19 6.68
CA GLN A 201 -43.38 -1.40 6.02
C GLN A 201 -43.75 -2.87 5.85
N LEU A 202 -42.81 -3.70 5.39
CA LEU A 202 -43.07 -5.11 5.08
C LEU A 202 -42.99 -6.00 6.30
N ALA A 203 -41.90 -5.93 7.08
CA ALA A 203 -41.67 -6.81 8.22
C ALA A 203 -42.20 -6.21 9.54
N GLY A 204 -42.43 -4.90 9.60
CA GLY A 204 -42.78 -4.27 10.85
C GLY A 204 -41.68 -4.41 11.91
N ASP A 205 -40.43 -4.42 11.46
CA ASP A 205 -39.27 -4.59 12.31
C ASP A 205 -38.65 -3.23 12.61
N SER A 206 -39.10 -2.62 13.70
CA SER A 206 -38.61 -1.30 14.14
C SER A 206 -37.16 -1.35 14.59
N HIS A 207 -36.67 -2.48 15.10
CA HIS A 207 -35.31 -2.63 15.57
C HIS A 207 -34.31 -2.62 14.41
N MET A 208 -34.58 -3.42 13.38
CA MET A 208 -33.73 -3.46 12.18
C MET A 208 -33.82 -2.15 11.39
N ALA A 209 -35.00 -1.52 11.33
CA ALA A 209 -35.15 -0.21 10.70
C ALA A 209 -34.36 0.89 11.46
N LEU A 210 -34.43 0.89 12.80
CA LEU A 210 -33.67 1.80 13.65
C LEU A 210 -32.16 1.62 13.45
N ALA A 211 -31.66 0.38 13.45
CA ALA A 211 -30.24 0.10 13.23
C ALA A 211 -29.76 0.59 11.85
N ALA A 212 -30.57 0.39 10.80
CA ALA A 212 -30.26 0.87 9.46
C ALA A 212 -30.22 2.41 9.38
N ILE A 213 -31.18 3.09 10.00
CA ILE A 213 -31.20 4.57 10.07
C ILE A 213 -30.01 5.11 10.86
N GLN A 214 -29.66 4.49 11.98
CA GLN A 214 -28.48 4.89 12.76
C GLN A 214 -27.18 4.71 11.97
N LEU A 215 -27.07 3.63 11.20
CA LEU A 215 -25.93 3.41 10.31
C LEU A 215 -25.90 4.47 9.19
N ALA A 216 -27.05 4.83 8.64
CA ALA A 216 -27.15 5.90 7.64
C ALA A 216 -26.72 7.27 8.22
N ASP A 217 -27.14 7.64 9.43
CA ASP A 217 -26.69 8.89 10.08
C ASP A 217 -25.18 8.88 10.37
N GLN A 218 -24.62 7.75 10.82
CA GLN A 218 -23.17 7.62 11.00
C GLN A 218 -22.39 7.80 9.69
N ARG A 219 -22.92 7.30 8.57
CA ARG A 219 -22.33 7.51 7.24
C ARG A 219 -22.39 8.97 6.82
N LEU A 220 -23.53 9.64 7.01
CA LEU A 220 -23.68 11.07 6.75
C LEU A 220 -22.75 11.93 7.63
N GLN A 221 -22.56 11.55 8.90
CA GLN A 221 -21.66 12.26 9.80
C GLN A 221 -20.20 12.22 9.33
N LYS A 222 -19.76 11.09 8.75
CA LYS A 222 -18.40 10.94 8.20
C LYS A 222 -18.17 11.78 6.95
N ILE A 223 -19.20 11.97 6.12
CA ILE A 223 -19.13 12.84 4.94
C ILE A 223 -18.98 14.31 5.38
N GLY A 224 -19.69 14.73 6.43
CA GLY A 224 -19.52 16.06 7.02
C GLY A 224 -19.97 17.24 6.13
N ASP A 225 -20.71 16.97 5.05
CA ASP A 225 -21.18 17.98 4.10
C ASP A 225 -22.43 18.72 4.65
N PRO A 226 -22.38 20.07 4.81
CA PRO A 226 -23.49 20.87 5.32
C PRO A 226 -24.80 20.72 4.54
N ALA A 227 -24.75 20.33 3.25
CA ALA A 227 -25.93 20.12 2.42
C ALA A 227 -26.87 19.02 2.97
N PHE A 228 -26.37 18.10 3.80
CA PHE A 228 -27.17 17.03 4.39
C PHE A 228 -27.73 17.35 5.78
N THR A 229 -27.52 18.56 6.30
CA THR A 229 -28.01 18.94 7.64
C THR A 229 -29.52 18.74 7.78
N GLU A 230 -30.31 19.13 6.76
CA GLU A 230 -31.76 18.91 6.75
C GLU A 230 -32.11 17.42 6.86
N VAL A 231 -31.46 16.56 6.07
CA VAL A 231 -31.66 15.11 6.12
C VAL A 231 -31.33 14.56 7.50
N ARG A 232 -30.24 15.01 8.13
CA ARG A 232 -29.84 14.56 9.47
C ARG A 232 -30.84 14.97 10.55
N THR A 233 -31.45 16.15 10.45
CA THR A 233 -32.52 16.55 11.39
C THR A 233 -33.76 15.66 11.26
N LEU A 234 -34.15 15.31 10.02
CA LEU A 234 -35.24 14.37 9.77
C LEU A 234 -34.90 12.97 10.31
N LEU A 235 -33.70 12.46 10.06
CA LEU A 235 -33.24 11.18 10.61
C LEU A 235 -33.28 11.17 12.13
N ALA A 236 -32.84 12.24 12.80
CA ALA A 236 -32.91 12.34 14.26
C ALA A 236 -34.35 12.27 14.78
N SER A 237 -35.30 12.91 14.09
CA SER A 237 -36.72 12.83 14.43
C SER A 237 -37.29 11.42 14.22
N GLU A 238 -36.94 10.75 13.13
CA GLU A 238 -37.35 9.38 12.80
C GLU A 238 -36.77 8.37 13.79
N VAL A 239 -35.49 8.51 14.16
CA VAL A 239 -34.84 7.72 15.23
C VAL A 239 -35.60 7.86 16.55
N THR A 240 -36.00 9.08 16.90
CA THR A 240 -36.73 9.35 18.15
C THR A 240 -38.13 8.73 18.10
N ALA A 241 -38.83 8.87 16.96
CA ALA A 241 -40.13 8.24 16.75
C ALA A 241 -40.06 6.71 16.85
N LEU A 242 -39.03 6.09 16.27
CA LEU A 242 -38.84 4.64 16.34
C LEU A 242 -38.43 4.16 17.75
N LYS A 243 -37.62 4.92 18.49
CA LYS A 243 -37.23 4.60 19.87
C LYS A 243 -38.39 4.66 20.86
N ASN A 244 -39.36 5.52 20.60
CA ASN A 244 -40.55 5.66 21.44
C ASN A 244 -41.55 4.50 21.26
N LEU A 245 -41.33 3.62 20.27
CA LEU A 245 -42.17 2.43 20.10
C LEU A 245 -41.87 1.40 21.21
N PRO A 246 -42.91 0.75 21.75
CA PRO A 246 -42.72 -0.31 22.74
C PRO A 246 -41.92 -1.47 22.13
N ILE A 247 -40.85 -1.87 22.82
CA ILE A 247 -40.02 -3.02 22.41
C ILE A 247 -40.81 -4.29 22.73
N ILE A 248 -41.20 -5.02 21.67
CA ILE A 248 -41.92 -6.27 21.79
C ILE A 248 -40.90 -7.42 21.87
N ASP A 249 -40.85 -8.11 23.01
CA ASP A 249 -39.99 -9.28 23.21
C ASP A 249 -40.52 -10.50 22.44
N ARG A 250 -40.23 -10.52 21.13
CA ARG A 250 -40.60 -11.62 20.22
C ARG A 250 -39.90 -12.93 20.61
N THR A 251 -38.65 -12.85 21.08
CA THR A 251 -37.86 -14.01 21.49
C THR A 251 -38.45 -14.69 22.72
N GLY A 252 -38.80 -13.92 23.76
CA GLY A 252 -39.45 -14.45 24.95
C GLY A 252 -40.84 -15.01 24.68
N MET A 253 -41.61 -14.37 23.79
CA MET A 253 -42.90 -14.93 23.33
C MET A 253 -42.71 -16.23 22.54
N ALA A 254 -41.72 -16.32 21.65
CA ALA A 254 -41.39 -17.55 20.93
C ALA A 254 -40.96 -18.68 21.88
N LEU A 255 -40.17 -18.36 22.91
CA LEU A 255 -39.76 -19.31 23.94
C LEU A 255 -40.96 -19.80 24.78
N LYS A 256 -41.91 -18.92 25.11
CA LYS A 256 -43.18 -19.31 25.73
C LYS A 256 -43.97 -20.27 24.84
N ILE A 257 -44.06 -20.02 23.53
CA ILE A 257 -44.75 -20.91 22.59
C ILE A 257 -44.03 -22.27 22.51
N ALA A 258 -42.71 -22.28 22.46
CA ALA A 258 -41.91 -23.50 22.46
C ALA A 258 -42.09 -24.32 23.74
N SER A 259 -42.15 -23.67 24.92
CA SER A 259 -42.40 -24.35 26.18
C SER A 259 -43.81 -24.94 26.27
N LEU A 260 -44.82 -24.24 25.71
CA LEU A 260 -46.16 -24.78 25.52
C LEU A 260 -46.14 -26.01 24.63
N ALA A 261 -45.47 -25.95 23.47
CA ALA A 261 -45.36 -27.08 22.53
C ALA A 261 -44.72 -28.31 23.20
N ASN A 262 -43.67 -28.10 23.99
CA ASN A 262 -43.00 -29.18 24.74
C ASN A 262 -43.84 -29.74 25.90
N SER A 263 -44.83 -28.98 26.37
CA SER A 263 -45.74 -29.41 27.45
C SER A 263 -46.95 -30.19 26.92
N VAL A 264 -47.26 -30.11 25.63
CA VAL A 264 -48.41 -30.80 25.00
C VAL A 264 -48.48 -32.31 25.31
N PRO A 265 -47.38 -33.10 25.22
CA PRO A 265 -47.44 -34.54 25.45
C PRO A 265 -47.92 -34.93 26.86
N LYS A 266 -47.71 -34.05 27.84
CA LYS A 266 -48.01 -34.26 29.26
C LYS A 266 -49.50 -34.09 29.58
N TRP A 267 -50.30 -33.55 28.66
CA TRP A 267 -51.71 -33.27 28.92
C TRP A 267 -52.60 -34.48 28.63
N PRO A 268 -53.60 -34.76 29.49
CA PRO A 268 -54.54 -35.84 29.26
C PRO A 268 -55.46 -35.51 28.08
N LEU A 269 -55.59 -36.44 27.14
CA LEU A 269 -56.59 -36.32 26.06
C LEU A 269 -57.99 -36.63 26.61
N LYS A 270 -59.00 -36.04 25.97
CA LYS A 270 -60.39 -36.41 26.21
C LYS A 270 -60.54 -37.87 25.80
N SER A 271 -61.01 -38.72 26.71
CA SER A 271 -61.24 -40.14 26.40
C SER A 271 -62.23 -40.23 25.24
N MET A 272 -61.77 -40.62 24.05
CA MET A 272 -62.67 -40.91 22.93
C MET A 272 -63.35 -42.26 23.20
N PRO A 273 -64.67 -42.38 22.97
CA PRO A 273 -65.35 -43.66 23.11
C PRO A 273 -64.67 -44.69 22.21
N LYS A 274 -64.14 -45.76 22.83
CA LYS A 274 -63.57 -46.91 22.10
C LYS A 274 -64.63 -47.38 21.10
N ALA A 275 -64.29 -47.39 19.81
CA ALA A 275 -65.16 -47.97 18.81
C ALA A 275 -65.45 -49.43 19.19
N ARG A 276 -66.73 -49.73 19.43
CA ARG A 276 -67.23 -51.06 19.75
C ARG A 276 -66.84 -51.99 18.60
N LYS A 277 -66.04 -53.02 18.88
CA LYS A 277 -65.73 -54.06 17.90
C LYS A 277 -67.05 -54.73 17.50
N PRO A 278 -67.43 -54.81 16.21
CA PRO A 278 -68.49 -55.71 15.81
C PRO A 278 -67.99 -57.14 16.05
N VAL A 279 -68.68 -57.88 16.93
CA VAL A 279 -68.53 -59.32 17.03
C VAL A 279 -69.19 -59.88 15.77
N VAL A 280 -68.38 -60.43 14.87
CA VAL A 280 -68.88 -61.22 13.75
C VAL A 280 -68.89 -62.66 14.25
N ASP A 281 -70.08 -63.18 14.55
CA ASP A 281 -70.27 -64.60 14.82
C ASP A 281 -69.98 -65.37 13.53
N SER A 282 -68.89 -66.12 13.53
CA SER A 282 -68.49 -66.97 12.42
C SER A 282 -68.83 -68.42 12.77
N SER A 283 -70.10 -68.79 12.67
CA SER A 283 -70.53 -70.18 12.65
C SER A 283 -70.44 -70.71 11.21
N ALA A 284 -69.29 -71.26 10.85
CA ALA A 284 -69.08 -71.98 9.60
C ALA A 284 -69.35 -73.48 9.85
N ASP A 285 -70.56 -73.94 9.56
CA ASP A 285 -70.85 -75.37 9.44
C ASP A 285 -70.41 -75.85 8.04
N THR A 286 -69.47 -76.79 8.04
CA THR A 286 -68.88 -77.39 6.85
C THR A 286 -69.78 -78.56 6.40
N ASN A 287 -70.57 -78.36 5.34
CA ASN A 287 -71.23 -79.46 4.64
C ASN A 287 -70.94 -79.37 3.13
N LEU A 288 -70.03 -80.24 2.67
CA LEU A 288 -69.49 -80.32 1.31
C LEU A 288 -70.48 -80.85 0.25
N ALA A 289 -71.77 -81.01 0.56
CA ALA A 289 -72.76 -81.52 -0.39
C ALA A 289 -73.50 -80.46 -1.22
N ASN A 290 -73.38 -79.16 -0.91
CA ASN A 290 -74.27 -78.11 -1.43
C ASN A 290 -73.56 -76.94 -2.15
N TRP A 291 -72.52 -77.21 -2.93
CA TRP A 291 -71.77 -76.19 -3.69
C TRP A 291 -72.64 -75.34 -4.64
N ARG A 292 -73.73 -75.93 -5.16
CA ARG A 292 -74.68 -75.25 -6.06
C ARG A 292 -75.56 -74.22 -5.34
N ASN A 293 -75.88 -74.47 -4.07
CA ASN A 293 -76.65 -73.52 -3.25
C ASN A 293 -75.75 -72.42 -2.66
N GLN A 294 -74.47 -72.73 -2.40
CA GLN A 294 -73.47 -71.73 -2.03
C GLN A 294 -73.16 -70.76 -3.17
N LEU A 295 -73.03 -71.23 -4.41
CA LEU A 295 -72.79 -70.35 -5.55
C LEU A 295 -73.96 -69.37 -5.77
N GLN A 296 -75.20 -69.79 -5.49
CA GLN A 296 -76.37 -68.94 -5.57
C GLN A 296 -76.47 -67.94 -4.42
N SER A 297 -76.00 -68.31 -3.21
CA SER A 297 -75.87 -67.36 -2.09
C SER A 297 -74.78 -66.31 -2.33
N ILE A 298 -73.66 -66.69 -2.98
CA ILE A 298 -72.60 -65.76 -3.39
C ILE A 298 -73.10 -64.82 -4.49
N TRP A 299 -73.95 -65.30 -5.41
CA TRP A 299 -74.57 -64.46 -6.45
C TRP A 299 -75.60 -63.47 -5.89
N GLN A 300 -76.32 -63.85 -4.82
CA GLN A 300 -77.20 -62.93 -4.10
C GLN A 300 -76.42 -61.93 -3.24
N ASP A 301 -75.32 -62.34 -2.61
CA ASP A 301 -74.43 -61.46 -1.86
C ASP A 301 -73.65 -60.49 -2.76
N LEU A 302 -73.26 -60.89 -3.97
CA LEU A 302 -72.70 -59.96 -4.95
C LEU A 302 -73.72 -58.89 -5.40
N LYS A 303 -75.02 -59.24 -5.42
CA LYS A 303 -76.09 -58.32 -5.79
C LYS A 303 -76.45 -57.35 -4.65
N THR A 304 -76.24 -57.73 -3.39
CA THR A 304 -76.38 -56.85 -2.22
C THR A 304 -75.13 -56.02 -1.94
N LEU A 305 -73.97 -56.41 -2.48
CA LEU A 305 -72.70 -55.68 -2.36
C LEU A 305 -72.54 -54.52 -3.36
N VAL A 306 -73.38 -54.44 -4.40
CA VAL A 306 -73.55 -53.20 -5.18
C VAL A 306 -74.54 -52.29 -4.45
N ARG A 307 -74.13 -51.85 -3.26
CA ARG A 307 -74.80 -50.76 -2.57
C ARG A 307 -74.20 -49.45 -3.08
N ILE A 308 -74.99 -48.71 -3.85
CA ILE A 308 -74.70 -47.30 -4.15
C ILE A 308 -74.85 -46.56 -2.82
N GLN A 309 -73.75 -46.46 -2.08
CA GLN A 309 -73.65 -45.67 -0.87
C GLN A 309 -73.04 -44.32 -1.27
N ASN A 310 -73.82 -43.26 -1.03
CA ASN A 310 -73.29 -41.91 -1.01
C ASN A 310 -72.05 -41.86 -0.11
N LEU A 311 -71.00 -41.19 -0.60
CA LEU A 311 -69.74 -40.94 0.09
C LEU A 311 -70.00 -40.23 1.42
N GLU A 312 -70.22 -40.97 2.50
CA GLU A 312 -69.95 -40.49 3.84
C GLU A 312 -69.23 -41.56 4.65
N GLN A 313 -68.00 -41.21 5.03
CA GLN A 313 -67.09 -41.83 5.99
C GLN A 313 -66.01 -42.75 5.40
N PRO A 314 -64.77 -42.23 5.24
CA PRO A 314 -63.65 -43.07 4.85
C PRO A 314 -63.34 -44.11 5.93
N LYS A 315 -63.17 -45.33 5.46
CA LYS A 315 -62.75 -46.54 6.17
C LYS A 315 -61.73 -46.26 7.26
N LYS A 316 -62.14 -46.53 8.50
CA LYS A 316 -61.31 -46.61 9.70
C LYS A 316 -60.46 -47.89 9.63
N ALA A 317 -59.37 -47.83 8.87
CA ALA A 317 -58.35 -48.86 8.79
C ALA A 317 -57.37 -48.69 9.97
N LEU A 318 -57.32 -49.74 10.80
CA LEU A 318 -56.26 -50.23 11.67
C LEU A 318 -55.29 -49.20 12.32
N LEU A 319 -55.48 -49.04 13.65
CA LEU A 319 -54.49 -48.87 14.75
C LEU A 319 -54.93 -47.79 15.77
N ALA A 320 -55.64 -48.24 16.80
CA ALA A 320 -55.97 -47.49 18.01
C ALA A 320 -54.88 -47.68 19.09
N PRO A 321 -53.63 -47.25 18.82
CA PRO A 321 -52.88 -46.38 19.74
C PRO A 321 -52.31 -45.10 19.09
N ASP A 322 -52.43 -44.97 17.76
CA ASP A 322 -51.72 -43.96 16.94
C ASP A 322 -52.39 -42.57 16.94
N GLN A 323 -53.70 -42.52 17.18
CA GLN A 323 -54.47 -41.27 17.12
C GLN A 323 -54.01 -40.22 18.14
N ARG A 324 -53.59 -40.66 19.33
CA ARG A 324 -53.01 -39.75 20.35
C ARG A 324 -51.72 -39.11 19.83
N TYR A 325 -50.87 -39.89 19.19
CA TYR A 325 -49.59 -39.42 18.68
C TYR A 325 -49.80 -38.33 17.62
N PHE A 326 -50.68 -38.56 16.65
CA PHE A 326 -50.99 -37.56 15.62
C PHE A 326 -51.59 -36.27 16.17
N LEU A 327 -52.51 -36.34 17.15
CA LEU A 327 -53.10 -35.13 17.73
C LEU A 327 -52.07 -34.29 18.51
N VAL A 328 -51.22 -34.94 19.29
CA VAL A 328 -50.12 -34.29 20.00
C VAL A 328 -49.13 -33.68 19.01
N GLN A 329 -48.75 -34.45 17.98
CA GLN A 329 -47.80 -34.01 16.96
C GLN A 329 -48.34 -32.84 16.14
N ASN A 330 -49.60 -32.91 15.72
CA ASN A 330 -50.22 -31.84 14.96
C ASN A 330 -50.28 -30.57 15.80
N LEU A 331 -50.68 -30.64 17.08
CA LEU A 331 -50.71 -29.46 17.95
C LEU A 331 -49.29 -28.88 18.17
N GLN A 332 -48.27 -29.73 18.28
CA GLN A 332 -46.88 -29.27 18.33
C GLN A 332 -46.45 -28.56 17.04
N ILE A 333 -46.80 -29.10 15.87
CA ILE A 333 -46.51 -28.49 14.57
C ILE A 333 -47.20 -27.13 14.48
N THR A 334 -48.49 -27.04 14.84
CA THR A 334 -49.24 -25.78 14.86
C THR A 334 -48.59 -24.74 15.79
N LEU A 335 -48.20 -25.12 17.00
CA LEU A 335 -47.53 -24.22 17.95
C LEU A 335 -46.14 -23.80 17.45
N ARG A 336 -45.36 -24.71 16.88
CA ARG A 336 -44.05 -24.38 16.27
C ARG A 336 -44.22 -23.46 15.06
N ALA A 337 -45.23 -23.69 14.22
CA ALA A 337 -45.58 -22.82 13.11
C ALA A 337 -46.02 -21.43 13.58
N ALA A 338 -46.76 -21.33 14.70
CA ALA A 338 -47.07 -20.06 15.32
C ALA A 338 -45.79 -19.34 15.80
N GLY A 339 -44.86 -20.06 16.43
CA GLY A 339 -43.56 -19.51 16.82
C GLY A 339 -42.75 -18.99 15.63
N LEU A 340 -42.75 -19.71 14.51
CA LEU A 340 -42.10 -19.28 13.27
C LEU A 340 -42.77 -18.03 12.68
N ALA A 341 -44.10 -18.00 12.62
CA ALA A 341 -44.87 -16.86 12.13
C ALA A 341 -44.63 -15.60 12.97
N LEU A 342 -44.50 -15.76 14.30
CA LEU A 342 -44.12 -14.68 15.20
C LEU A 342 -42.73 -14.10 14.85
N LEU A 343 -41.76 -14.97 14.59
CA LEU A 343 -40.39 -14.55 14.25
C LEU A 343 -40.32 -13.85 12.88
N GLN A 344 -41.13 -14.30 11.93
CA GLN A 344 -41.29 -13.66 10.62
C GLN A 344 -42.15 -12.40 10.66
N SER A 345 -42.67 -12.01 11.83
CA SER A 345 -43.54 -10.84 12.02
C SER A 345 -44.84 -10.89 11.21
N ASP A 346 -45.32 -12.11 10.91
CA ASP A 346 -46.62 -12.35 10.26
C ASP A 346 -47.71 -12.49 11.32
N GLN A 347 -48.33 -11.36 11.65
CA GLN A 347 -49.39 -11.28 12.66
C GLN A 347 -50.67 -12.05 12.25
N LYS A 348 -50.98 -12.13 10.95
CA LYS A 348 -52.20 -12.80 10.48
C LYS A 348 -52.05 -14.31 10.65
N LEU A 349 -50.94 -14.87 10.17
CA LEU A 349 -50.65 -16.29 10.30
C LEU A 349 -50.46 -16.67 11.77
N PHE A 350 -49.79 -15.84 12.56
CA PHE A 350 -49.65 -16.05 14.00
C PHE A 350 -51.00 -16.19 14.72
N ARG A 351 -51.92 -15.24 14.52
CA ARG A 351 -53.25 -15.27 15.14
C ARG A 351 -54.06 -16.49 14.69
N LEU A 352 -53.98 -16.84 13.40
CA LEU A 352 -54.63 -18.02 12.86
C LEU A 352 -54.12 -19.31 13.53
N GLN A 353 -52.80 -19.51 13.58
CA GLN A 353 -52.19 -20.71 14.16
C GLN A 353 -52.44 -20.82 15.67
N LEU A 354 -52.40 -19.70 16.41
CA LEU A 354 -52.78 -19.68 17.83
C LEU A 354 -54.26 -20.03 18.03
N GLY A 355 -55.15 -19.52 17.17
CA GLY A 355 -56.57 -19.84 17.18
C GLY A 355 -56.83 -21.33 16.95
N THR A 356 -56.22 -21.90 15.91
CA THR A 356 -56.29 -23.33 15.61
C THR A 356 -55.76 -24.18 16.77
N ALA A 357 -54.61 -23.79 17.36
CA ALA A 357 -54.05 -24.47 18.52
C ALA A 357 -54.98 -24.41 19.74
N ALA A 358 -55.58 -23.24 20.01
CA ALA A 358 -56.55 -23.07 21.09
C ALA A 358 -57.81 -23.92 20.87
N GLN A 359 -58.32 -23.98 19.65
CA GLN A 359 -59.49 -24.77 19.29
C GLN A 359 -59.23 -26.27 19.44
N TRP A 360 -58.12 -26.78 18.90
CA TRP A 360 -57.74 -28.19 19.08
C TRP A 360 -57.51 -28.58 20.54
N LEU A 361 -56.95 -27.66 21.32
CA LEU A 361 -56.77 -27.85 22.75
C LEU A 361 -58.12 -27.92 23.48
N GLN A 362 -59.16 -27.23 23.01
CA GLN A 362 -60.52 -27.30 23.57
C GLN A 362 -61.27 -28.57 23.15
N ASP A 363 -61.17 -28.96 21.88
CA ASP A 363 -61.95 -30.05 21.27
C ASP A 363 -61.46 -31.43 21.72
N TYR A 364 -60.13 -31.62 21.74
CA TYR A 364 -59.53 -32.95 21.88
C TYR A 364 -58.86 -33.24 23.23
N PHE A 365 -58.52 -32.22 24.03
CA PHE A 365 -57.87 -32.40 25.34
C PHE A 365 -58.84 -32.29 26.52
N ALA A 366 -58.66 -33.14 27.53
CA ALA A 366 -59.51 -33.17 28.72
C ALA A 366 -59.34 -31.91 29.58
N LYS A 367 -60.34 -31.58 30.40
CA LYS A 367 -60.25 -30.45 31.34
C LYS A 367 -59.16 -30.74 32.38
N SER A 368 -58.01 -30.08 32.27
CA SER A 368 -56.91 -30.18 33.23
C SER A 368 -56.38 -28.78 33.61
N PRO A 369 -55.70 -28.63 34.77
CA PRO A 369 -55.05 -27.39 35.14
C PRO A 369 -54.04 -26.92 34.09
N GLY A 370 -53.25 -27.85 33.52
CA GLY A 370 -52.30 -27.56 32.44
C GLY A 370 -52.96 -27.03 31.17
N ARG A 371 -54.11 -27.58 30.77
CA ARG A 371 -54.89 -27.07 29.65
C ARG A 371 -55.41 -25.65 29.88
N LYS A 372 -55.90 -25.37 31.09
CA LYS A 372 -56.38 -24.02 31.45
C LYS A 372 -55.26 -22.99 31.40
N ALA A 373 -54.09 -23.32 31.95
CA ALA A 373 -52.90 -22.46 31.90
C ALA A 373 -52.44 -22.21 30.46
N ALA A 374 -52.44 -23.24 29.61
CA ALA A 374 -52.09 -23.12 28.20
C ALA A 374 -53.07 -22.24 27.43
N LEU A 375 -54.38 -22.41 27.62
CA LEU A 375 -55.39 -21.52 27.01
C LEU A 375 -55.24 -20.07 27.47
N ALA A 376 -54.94 -19.83 28.75
CA ALA A 376 -54.68 -18.49 29.26
C ALA A 376 -53.41 -17.87 28.66
N ALA A 377 -52.34 -18.65 28.52
CA ALA A 377 -51.11 -18.21 27.88
C ALA A 377 -51.30 -17.91 26.39
N LEU A 378 -52.02 -18.76 25.65
CA LEU A 378 -52.37 -18.52 24.24
C LEU A 378 -53.23 -17.26 24.09
N ALA A 379 -54.22 -17.05 24.95
CA ALA A 379 -55.04 -15.84 24.95
C ALA A 379 -54.23 -14.57 25.27
N GLY A 380 -53.27 -14.65 26.19
CA GLY A 380 -52.34 -13.56 26.48
C GLY A 380 -51.45 -13.23 25.28
N LEU A 381 -50.91 -14.25 24.61
CA LEU A 381 -50.09 -14.09 23.40
C LEU A 381 -50.90 -13.54 22.22
N GLN A 382 -52.17 -13.90 22.10
CA GLN A 382 -53.05 -13.42 21.02
C GLN A 382 -53.44 -11.95 21.19
N LYS A 383 -53.53 -11.47 22.44
CA LYS A 383 -53.77 -10.05 22.79
C LYS A 383 -52.54 -9.16 22.61
N ALA A 384 -51.34 -9.73 22.62
CA ALA A 384 -50.11 -8.97 22.36
C ALA A 384 -50.12 -8.49 20.90
N GLU A 385 -50.10 -7.18 20.73
CA GLU A 385 -50.10 -6.56 19.40
C GLU A 385 -48.67 -6.55 18.85
N ILE A 386 -48.38 -7.47 17.91
CA ILE A 386 -47.03 -7.68 17.36
C ILE A 386 -46.60 -6.53 16.42
N ARG A 387 -47.57 -5.74 15.93
CA ARG A 387 -47.39 -4.58 15.07
C ARG A 387 -48.17 -3.37 15.61
N PRO A 388 -47.57 -2.50 16.44
CA PRO A 388 -48.14 -1.20 16.72
C PRO A 388 -48.20 -0.36 15.44
N ALA A 389 -49.06 0.66 15.39
CA ALA A 389 -49.09 1.61 14.28
C ALA A 389 -47.71 2.25 14.12
N MET A 390 -47.07 2.01 12.98
CA MET A 390 -45.70 2.45 12.74
C MET A 390 -45.69 3.91 12.24
N PRO A 391 -44.77 4.74 12.74
CA PRO A 391 -44.55 6.06 12.18
C PRO A 391 -44.00 5.95 10.76
N ASP A 392 -44.33 6.92 9.91
CA ASP A 392 -43.71 7.04 8.59
C ASP A 392 -42.28 7.58 8.73
N ILE A 393 -41.32 6.86 8.15
CA ILE A 393 -39.87 7.18 8.16
C ILE A 393 -39.34 7.47 6.75
N SER A 394 -40.23 7.84 5.83
CA SER A 394 -39.89 8.12 4.43
C SER A 394 -39.42 9.55 4.20
N ALA A 395 -39.59 10.46 5.18
CA ALA A 395 -39.29 11.88 5.03
C ALA A 395 -37.80 12.12 4.74
N SER A 396 -36.90 11.47 5.47
CA SER A 396 -35.45 11.57 5.27
C SER A 396 -35.01 11.07 3.89
N LEU A 397 -35.55 9.95 3.44
CA LEU A 397 -35.27 9.38 2.11
C LEU A 397 -35.75 10.30 0.98
N LEU A 398 -36.94 10.89 1.13
CA LEU A 398 -37.47 11.85 0.14
C LEU A 398 -36.62 13.12 0.07
N ALA A 399 -36.19 13.65 1.22
CA ALA A 399 -35.30 14.80 1.28
C ALA A 399 -33.95 14.49 0.60
N LEU A 400 -33.35 13.34 0.89
CA LEU A 400 -32.09 12.90 0.25
C LEU A 400 -32.23 12.80 -1.28
N ARG A 401 -33.31 12.20 -1.77
CA ARG A 401 -33.56 12.08 -3.22
C ARG A 401 -33.77 13.42 -3.90
N ARG A 402 -34.38 14.40 -3.23
CA ARG A 402 -34.51 15.77 -3.75
C ARG A 402 -33.14 16.42 -3.87
N LEU A 403 -32.32 16.34 -2.82
CA LEU A 403 -30.95 16.87 -2.83
C LEU A 403 -30.09 16.25 -3.95
N ARG A 404 -30.20 14.93 -4.16
CA ARG A 404 -29.50 14.26 -5.28
C ARG A 404 -29.97 14.76 -6.64
N LYS A 405 -31.28 14.93 -6.85
CA LYS A 405 -31.82 15.47 -8.10
C LYS A 405 -31.35 16.89 -8.38
N THR A 406 -31.20 17.73 -7.36
CA THR A 406 -30.65 19.07 -7.52
C THR A 406 -29.16 19.05 -7.82
N GLN A 407 -28.39 18.15 -7.20
CA GLN A 407 -26.95 18.00 -7.45
C GLN A 407 -26.63 17.43 -8.85
N ASN A 408 -27.44 16.51 -9.37
CA ASN A 408 -27.24 15.96 -10.72
C ASN A 408 -27.67 16.90 -11.86
N ARG A 409 -28.35 18.01 -11.55
CA ARG A 409 -28.79 19.01 -12.55
C ARG A 409 -27.82 20.18 -12.69
N GLN A 410 -26.90 20.34 -11.75
CA GLN A 410 -25.80 21.29 -11.82
C GLN A 410 -24.55 20.58 -12.34
#